data_AF-A0A437RE85-F1
#
_entry.id   AF-A0A437RE85-F1
#
_cell.length_a   1.000
_cell.length_b   1.000
_cell.length_c   1.000
_cell.angle_alpha   90.00
_cell.angle_beta   90.00
_cell.angle_gamma   90.00
#
_symmetry.space_group_name_H-M   'P 1'
#
loop_
_entity.id
_entity.type
_entity.pdbx_description
1 polymer ?
#
loop_
_entity_poly.entity_id
_entity_poly.type
_entity_poly.pdbx_seq_one_letter_code
_entity_poly.pdbx_strand_id
1 'polypeptide(L)'
;MNQPLPLCAVPEDDEALGAALRASRVLVDAPETLICRVVAQGAPAALPLRRPVAQALAGAVRQLVACLLFDSAGQGALATGRRSAPPMGTGAARQLLFAAEGHDVDLRLAPLDGGQRWLVSGQVLGPELVGRAELRQAAASAGDAQPAIPPVQAVAWNEFAEFEFDPLPPGDYLLSLSGSAWTVHLPLSLMRPQP
;
A
#
# COMPACT_ATOMS: atom_id res chain seq x y z
N MET A 1 23.92 8.72 33.45
CA MET A 1 24.63 8.25 32.24
C MET A 1 23.83 7.10 31.68
N ASN A 2 22.89 7.38 30.78
CA ASN A 2 22.04 6.35 30.16
C ASN A 2 22.71 5.93 28.85
N GLN A 3 23.25 4.72 28.79
CA GLN A 3 23.62 4.13 27.51
C GLN A 3 22.36 3.59 26.83
N PRO A 4 22.14 3.87 25.54
CA PRO A 4 21.08 3.24 24.77
C PRO A 4 21.40 1.75 24.55
N LEU A 5 20.40 0.90 24.75
CA LEU A 5 20.47 -0.53 24.45
C LEU A 5 20.62 -0.76 22.93
N PRO A 6 21.38 -1.80 22.50
CA PRO A 6 21.56 -2.10 21.09
C PRO A 6 20.25 -2.55 20.45
N LEU A 7 19.86 -1.87 19.37
CA LEU A 7 18.82 -2.27 18.42
C LEU A 7 19.34 -3.45 17.59
N CYS A 8 19.14 -4.68 18.07
CA CYS A 8 19.04 -5.94 17.30
C CYS A 8 19.47 -7.13 18.18
N ALA A 9 18.50 -7.73 18.88
CA ALA A 9 18.54 -9.16 19.19
C ALA A 9 17.10 -9.60 19.41
N VAL A 10 16.59 -10.51 18.58
CA VAL A 10 15.40 -11.28 18.94
C VAL A 10 15.87 -12.18 20.09
N PRO A 11 15.32 -12.07 21.32
CA PRO A 11 15.75 -12.94 22.40
C PRO A 11 15.31 -14.37 22.06
N GLU A 12 16.27 -15.24 21.73
CA GLU A 12 16.02 -16.67 21.45
C GLU A 12 15.70 -17.48 22.72
N ASP A 13 15.69 -16.83 23.90
CA ASP A 13 15.49 -17.44 25.20
C ASP A 13 14.33 -16.76 25.97
N ASP A 14 13.45 -17.58 26.55
CA ASP A 14 12.28 -17.15 27.34
C ASP A 14 12.70 -16.33 28.57
N GLU A 15 13.89 -16.58 29.12
CA GLU A 15 14.47 -15.80 30.22
C GLU A 15 14.79 -14.36 29.74
N ALA A 16 15.34 -14.22 28.54
CA ALA A 16 15.67 -12.94 27.93
C ALA A 16 14.42 -12.17 27.50
N LEU A 17 13.39 -12.87 26.99
CA LEU A 17 12.08 -12.29 26.73
C LEU A 17 11.41 -11.82 28.03
N GLY A 18 11.46 -12.62 29.09
CA GLY A 18 10.95 -12.26 30.41
C GLY A 18 11.65 -11.05 31.00
N ALA A 19 12.97 -10.94 30.83
CA ALA A 19 13.74 -9.76 31.23
C ALA A 19 13.36 -8.51 30.42
N ALA A 20 13.19 -8.65 29.10
CA ALA A 20 12.76 -7.54 28.23
C ALA A 20 11.34 -7.06 28.57
N LEU A 21 10.40 -7.97 28.85
CA LEU A 21 9.03 -7.61 29.26
C LEU A 21 9.00 -6.93 30.63
N ARG A 22 9.83 -7.37 31.58
CA ARG A 22 9.98 -6.69 32.88
C ARG A 22 10.59 -5.30 32.72
N ALA A 23 11.61 -5.14 31.87
CA ALA A 23 12.21 -3.85 31.56
C ALA A 23 11.23 -2.91 30.84
N SER A 24 10.38 -3.45 29.98
CA SER A 24 9.35 -2.69 29.24
C SER A 24 8.29 -2.08 30.15
N ARG A 25 7.98 -2.70 31.31
CA ARG A 25 7.03 -2.15 32.29
C ARG A 25 7.46 -0.83 32.94
N VAL A 26 8.73 -0.42 32.75
CA VAL A 26 9.28 0.84 33.26
C VAL A 26 9.42 1.88 32.13
N LEU A 27 9.07 1.53 30.89
CA LEU A 27 9.01 2.50 29.81
C LEU A 27 7.85 3.45 30.07
N VAL A 28 8.21 4.73 30.21
CA VAL A 28 7.24 5.81 30.18
C VAL A 28 6.68 5.87 28.78
N ASP A 29 5.35 5.96 28.68
CA ASP A 29 4.69 6.15 27.38
C ASP A 29 5.33 7.30 26.62
N ALA A 30 5.35 7.16 25.28
CA ALA A 30 5.84 8.22 24.42
C ALA A 30 5.08 9.52 24.78
N PRO A 31 5.77 10.66 24.91
CA PRO A 31 5.13 11.93 25.21
C PRO A 31 3.93 12.15 24.29
N GLU A 32 2.79 12.55 24.87
CA GLU A 32 1.52 12.69 24.15
C GLU A 32 1.68 13.55 22.88
N THR A 33 2.55 14.55 22.94
CA THR A 33 2.90 15.40 21.80
C THR A 33 3.48 14.63 20.60
N LEU A 34 4.25 13.56 20.82
CA LEU A 34 4.81 12.72 19.76
C LEU A 34 3.76 11.77 19.19
N ILE A 35 2.88 11.22 20.03
CA ILE A 35 1.74 10.40 19.60
C ILE A 35 0.81 11.24 18.73
N CYS A 36 0.42 12.43 19.19
CA CYS A 36 -0.40 13.36 18.42
C CYS A 36 0.27 13.78 17.10
N ARG A 37 1.60 13.93 17.07
CA ARG A 37 2.32 14.32 15.85
C ARG A 37 2.34 13.21 14.81
N VAL A 38 2.57 11.95 15.22
CA VAL A 38 2.52 10.79 14.32
C VAL A 38 1.10 10.56 13.81
N VAL A 39 0.09 10.68 14.69
CA VAL A 39 -1.33 10.62 14.29
C VAL A 39 -1.68 11.74 13.31
N ALA A 40 -1.20 12.97 13.54
CA ALA A 40 -1.41 14.09 12.64
C ALA A 40 -0.67 13.97 11.30
N GLN A 41 0.43 13.22 11.25
CA GLN A 41 1.17 12.93 10.02
C GLN A 41 0.52 11.81 9.19
N GLY A 42 -0.22 10.90 9.83
CA GLY A 42 -0.94 9.79 9.17
C GLY A 42 -2.42 10.06 8.89
N ALA A 43 -3.02 11.11 9.47
CA ALA A 43 -4.42 11.44 9.27
C ALA A 43 -4.62 12.34 8.04
N PRO A 44 -5.40 11.93 7.02
CA PRO A 44 -5.84 12.87 6.00
C PRO A 44 -6.69 13.97 6.65
N ALA A 45 -6.50 15.21 6.20
CA ALA A 45 -7.17 16.40 6.75
C ALA A 45 -8.69 16.20 6.82
N ALA A 46 -9.23 16.10 8.04
CA ALA A 46 -10.66 15.97 8.28
C ALA A 46 -11.36 17.32 8.07
N LEU A 47 -12.22 17.40 7.05
CA LEU A 47 -13.19 18.48 6.88
C LEU A 47 -14.26 18.40 7.98
N PRO A 48 -14.81 19.53 8.46
CA PRO A 48 -15.77 19.53 9.56
C PRO A 48 -17.13 18.97 9.13
N LEU A 49 -17.51 17.82 9.67
CA LEU A 49 -18.83 17.21 9.52
C LEU A 49 -19.86 17.90 10.43
N ARG A 50 -20.87 18.53 9.82
CA ARG A 50 -22.15 18.84 10.47
C ARG A 50 -23.28 18.09 9.78
N ARG A 51 -23.77 16.97 10.36
CA ARG A 51 -25.19 16.52 10.43
C ARG A 51 -25.32 15.08 10.97
N PRO A 52 -26.50 14.68 11.50
CA PRO A 52 -26.61 13.62 12.49
C PRO A 52 -26.47 12.22 11.88
N VAL A 53 -25.64 11.41 12.55
CA VAL A 53 -25.31 10.01 12.26
C VAL A 53 -26.33 9.14 12.98
N ALA A 54 -27.39 8.70 12.31
CA ALA A 54 -28.23 7.61 12.83
C ALA A 54 -29.03 6.81 11.78
N GLN A 55 -29.11 7.24 10.52
CA GLN A 55 -29.98 6.56 9.53
C GLN A 55 -29.34 6.26 8.16
N ALA A 56 -28.03 6.47 7.98
CA ALA A 56 -27.32 6.25 6.71
C ALA A 56 -26.41 5.00 6.69
N LEU A 57 -26.57 4.06 7.64
CA LEU A 57 -25.69 2.89 7.76
C LEU A 57 -26.08 1.70 6.85
N ALA A 58 -27.23 1.77 6.18
CA ALA A 58 -27.60 0.83 5.12
C ALA A 58 -27.05 1.36 3.78
N GLY A 59 -25.75 1.17 3.54
CA GLY A 59 -25.12 1.55 2.26
C GLY A 59 -23.80 2.34 2.36
N ALA A 60 -23.23 2.47 3.56
CA ALA A 60 -21.93 3.10 3.71
C ALA A 60 -20.81 2.14 3.27
N VAL A 61 -20.18 2.41 2.12
CA VAL A 61 -18.93 1.75 1.70
C VAL A 61 -17.81 2.20 2.64
N ARG A 62 -17.11 1.26 3.27
CA ARG A 62 -15.95 1.55 4.13
C ARG A 62 -14.71 1.82 3.27
N GLN A 63 -14.02 2.91 3.53
CA GLN A 63 -12.70 3.14 2.93
C GLN A 63 -11.62 2.53 3.82
N LEU A 64 -10.93 1.51 3.30
CA LEU A 64 -9.83 0.85 3.99
C LEU A 64 -8.51 1.59 3.74
N VAL A 65 -7.60 1.50 4.70
CA VAL A 65 -6.23 1.98 4.58
C VAL A 65 -5.32 0.76 4.36
N ALA A 66 -4.56 0.79 3.27
CA ALA A 66 -3.56 -0.22 2.98
C ALA A 66 -2.18 0.17 3.52
N CYS A 67 -1.48 -0.82 4.09
CA CYS A 67 -0.08 -0.73 4.47
C CYS A 67 0.76 -1.52 3.47
N LEU A 68 1.81 -0.90 2.91
CA LEU A 68 2.79 -1.59 2.07
C LEU A 68 3.66 -2.50 2.95
N LEU A 69 3.61 -3.81 2.70
CA LEU A 69 4.39 -4.82 3.41
C LEU A 69 5.68 -5.19 2.66
N PHE A 70 5.64 -5.18 1.34
CA PHE A 70 6.76 -5.63 0.50
C PHE A 70 6.86 -4.82 -0.79
N ASP A 71 8.09 -4.55 -1.22
CA ASP A 71 8.41 -3.94 -2.51
C ASP A 71 9.70 -4.53 -3.08
N SER A 72 9.60 -5.19 -4.24
CA SER A 72 10.76 -5.81 -4.88
C SER A 72 11.75 -4.80 -5.46
N ALA A 73 11.39 -3.54 -5.66
CA ALA A 73 12.31 -2.52 -6.17
C ALA A 73 13.50 -2.24 -5.22
N GLY A 74 13.31 -2.48 -3.92
CA GLY A 74 14.37 -2.35 -2.91
C GLY A 74 15.32 -3.56 -2.81
N GLN A 75 15.01 -4.66 -3.50
CA GLN A 75 15.85 -5.85 -3.52
C GLN A 75 16.95 -5.69 -4.57
N GLY A 76 18.00 -4.94 -4.19
CA GLY A 76 19.25 -4.90 -4.94
C GLY A 76 19.79 -6.31 -5.18
N ALA A 77 20.53 -6.47 -6.29
CA ALA A 77 21.10 -7.74 -6.75
C ALA A 77 21.67 -8.58 -5.60
N LEU A 78 20.96 -9.65 -5.24
CA LEU A 78 21.44 -10.58 -4.22
C LEU A 78 22.65 -11.34 -4.77
N ALA A 79 23.78 -11.13 -4.08
CA ALA A 79 25.01 -11.91 -3.99
C ALA A 79 25.39 -12.80 -5.20
N THR A 80 26.55 -12.49 -5.78
CA THR A 80 27.33 -13.34 -6.70
C THR A 80 27.28 -14.82 -6.30
N GLY A 81 26.52 -15.62 -7.04
CA GLY A 81 26.46 -17.08 -6.86
C GLY A 81 25.08 -17.71 -7.03
N ARG A 82 23.99 -16.94 -6.92
CA ARG A 82 22.66 -17.37 -7.40
C ARG A 82 22.52 -16.89 -8.84
N ARG A 83 21.89 -17.69 -9.70
CA ARG A 83 21.45 -17.26 -11.05
C ARG A 83 20.30 -16.26 -10.87
N SER A 84 20.62 -15.11 -10.29
CA SER A 84 19.74 -13.97 -10.20
C SER A 84 19.67 -13.39 -11.60
N ALA A 85 18.44 -13.15 -12.08
CA ALA A 85 18.18 -12.27 -13.20
C ALA A 85 19.02 -10.98 -13.07
N PRO A 86 19.36 -10.31 -14.18
CA PRO A 86 20.16 -9.08 -14.17
C PRO A 86 19.66 -8.12 -13.08
N PRO A 87 20.57 -7.34 -12.44
CA PRO A 87 20.21 -6.39 -11.40
C PRO A 87 18.96 -5.65 -11.84
N MET A 88 17.92 -5.64 -10.98
CA MET A 88 16.67 -4.91 -11.23
C MET A 88 17.00 -3.43 -11.39
N GLY A 89 17.38 -3.05 -12.60
CA GLY A 89 17.29 -1.68 -13.05
C GLY A 89 15.83 -1.29 -13.09
N THR A 90 15.58 -0.02 -13.31
CA THR A 90 14.26 0.60 -13.40
C THR A 90 13.35 0.02 -14.52
N GLY A 91 13.79 -1.03 -15.22
CA GLY A 91 13.07 -1.80 -16.23
C GLY A 91 12.81 -3.28 -15.89
N ALA A 92 12.90 -3.69 -14.63
CA ALA A 92 12.48 -5.03 -14.19
C ALA A 92 11.07 -5.02 -13.57
N ALA A 93 10.37 -6.15 -13.64
CA ALA A 93 9.03 -6.29 -13.06
C ALA A 93 9.06 -6.06 -11.53
N ARG A 94 8.22 -5.16 -11.04
CA ARG A 94 8.10 -4.80 -9.62
C ARG A 94 6.89 -5.51 -9.01
N GLN A 95 7.08 -6.14 -7.86
CA GLN A 95 6.02 -6.74 -7.08
C GLN A 95 5.84 -5.96 -5.78
N LEU A 96 4.59 -5.67 -5.43
CA LEU A 96 4.18 -4.94 -4.23
C LEU A 96 3.16 -5.78 -3.47
N LEU A 97 3.33 -5.94 -2.17
CA LEU A 97 2.33 -6.57 -1.31
C LEU A 97 1.78 -5.53 -0.34
N PHE A 98 0.47 -5.41 -0.26
CA PHE A 98 -0.22 -4.56 0.69
C PHE A 98 -1.14 -5.38 1.60
N ALA A 99 -1.36 -4.91 2.82
CA ALA A 99 -2.40 -5.42 3.71
C ALA A 99 -3.39 -4.32 4.08
N ALA A 100 -4.68 -4.62 4.05
CA ALA A 100 -5.79 -3.73 4.37
C ALA A 100 -6.91 -4.52 5.06
N GLU A 101 -7.04 -4.40 6.39
CA GLU A 101 -8.10 -4.98 7.24
C GLU A 101 -8.75 -6.28 6.69
N GLY A 102 -8.00 -7.39 6.67
CA GLY A 102 -8.52 -8.70 6.22
C GLY A 102 -8.47 -8.94 4.70
N HIS A 103 -7.91 -7.99 3.95
CA HIS A 103 -7.66 -8.08 2.52
C HIS A 103 -6.19 -7.77 2.23
N ASP A 104 -5.46 -8.74 1.71
CA ASP A 104 -4.11 -8.51 1.18
C ASP A 104 -4.18 -8.28 -0.33
N VAL A 105 -3.25 -7.51 -0.88
CA VAL A 105 -3.19 -7.22 -2.31
C VAL A 105 -1.80 -7.54 -2.82
N ASP A 106 -1.69 -8.51 -3.73
CA ASP A 106 -0.49 -8.76 -4.53
C ASP A 106 -0.59 -7.99 -5.84
N LEU A 107 0.32 -7.04 -6.05
CA LEU A 107 0.32 -6.15 -7.21
C LEU A 107 1.63 -6.30 -7.99
N ARG A 108 1.51 -6.41 -9.31
CA ARG A 108 2.62 -6.61 -10.24
C ARG A 108 2.62 -5.49 -11.28
N LEU A 109 3.78 -4.87 -11.44
CA LEU A 109 4.04 -3.81 -12.42
C LEU A 109 5.16 -4.29 -13.34
N ALA A 110 4.83 -4.62 -14.59
CA ALA A 110 5.80 -5.10 -15.56
C ALA A 110 6.01 -4.07 -16.68
N PRO A 111 7.23 -3.57 -16.89
CA PRO A 111 7.51 -2.68 -18.01
C PRO A 111 7.44 -3.45 -19.33
N LEU A 112 6.85 -2.81 -20.34
CA LEU A 112 6.76 -3.26 -21.71
C LEU A 112 7.49 -2.27 -22.62
N ASP A 113 7.98 -2.75 -23.77
CA ASP A 113 8.67 -1.92 -24.77
C ASP A 113 9.80 -1.06 -24.19
N GLY A 114 10.62 -1.66 -23.30
CA GLY A 114 11.69 -0.93 -22.61
C GLY A 114 11.19 0.15 -21.64
N GLY A 115 9.97 -0.01 -21.10
CA GLY A 115 9.36 0.90 -20.12
C GLY A 115 8.63 2.10 -20.73
N GLN A 116 8.31 2.04 -22.03
CA GLN A 116 7.37 2.99 -22.67
C GLN A 116 5.92 2.69 -22.32
N ARG A 117 5.62 1.46 -21.91
CA ARG A 117 4.32 1.03 -21.40
C ARG A 117 4.52 0.13 -20.18
N TRP A 118 3.44 -0.05 -19.42
CA TRP A 118 3.43 -0.83 -18.19
C TRP A 118 2.19 -1.71 -18.16
N LEU A 119 2.39 -3.00 -17.94
CA LEU A 119 1.32 -3.91 -17.56
C LEU A 119 1.12 -3.83 -16.05
N VAL A 120 -0.12 -3.58 -15.63
CA VAL A 120 -0.51 -3.55 -14.22
C VAL A 120 -1.51 -4.68 -14.00
N SER A 121 -1.14 -5.62 -13.15
CA SER A 121 -1.99 -6.75 -12.78
C SER A 121 -1.85 -7.05 -11.30
N GLY A 122 -2.83 -7.72 -10.72
CA GLY A 122 -2.78 -8.08 -9.31
C GLY A 122 -3.90 -9.00 -8.89
N GLN A 123 -3.89 -9.34 -7.61
CA GLN A 123 -4.85 -10.21 -6.97
C GLN A 123 -5.21 -9.67 -5.59
N VAL A 124 -6.49 -9.70 -5.25
CA VAL A 124 -6.97 -9.44 -3.89
C VAL A 124 -7.12 -10.77 -3.17
N LEU A 125 -6.41 -10.94 -2.06
CA LEU A 125 -6.48 -12.11 -1.21
C LEU A 125 -7.37 -11.78 -0.01
N GLY A 126 -8.50 -12.45 0.12
CA GLY A 126 -9.45 -12.18 1.19
C GLY A 126 -10.72 -13.00 1.04
N PRO A 127 -11.74 -12.73 1.87
CA PRO A 127 -12.99 -13.48 1.86
C PRO A 127 -13.86 -13.18 0.62
N GLU A 128 -13.65 -12.05 -0.05
CA GLU A 128 -14.42 -11.64 -1.23
C GLU A 128 -13.69 -11.99 -2.52
N LEU A 129 -14.37 -12.70 -3.43
CA LEU A 129 -13.84 -13.06 -4.75
C LEU A 129 -14.39 -12.18 -5.88
N VAL A 130 -15.41 -11.37 -5.58
CA VAL A 130 -16.07 -10.50 -6.57
C VAL A 130 -15.79 -9.05 -6.20
N GLY A 131 -15.33 -8.29 -7.19
CA GLY A 131 -15.03 -6.88 -7.02
C GLY A 131 -14.62 -6.23 -8.32
N ARG A 132 -14.10 -5.02 -8.20
CA ARG A 132 -13.68 -4.19 -9.34
C ARG A 132 -12.37 -3.49 -9.03
N ALA A 133 -11.50 -3.44 -10.04
CA ALA A 133 -10.30 -2.61 -10.04
C ALA A 133 -10.50 -1.43 -11.01
N GLU A 134 -10.22 -0.22 -10.56
CA GLU A 134 -10.30 1.00 -11.36
C GLU A 134 -8.98 1.78 -11.30
N LEU A 135 -8.50 2.24 -12.46
CA LEU A 135 -7.34 3.12 -12.55
C LEU A 135 -7.77 4.52 -12.97
N ARG A 136 -7.33 5.51 -12.18
CA ARG A 136 -7.47 6.94 -12.51
C ARG A 136 -6.09 7.54 -12.61
N GLN A 137 -5.90 8.47 -13.55
CA GLN A 137 -4.67 9.27 -13.56
C GLN A 137 -4.68 10.18 -12.32
N ALA A 138 -3.57 10.23 -11.58
CA ALA A 138 -3.46 11.11 -10.43
C ALA A 138 -3.54 12.57 -10.92
N ALA A 139 -4.44 13.36 -10.33
CA ALA A 139 -4.51 14.77 -10.64
C ALA A 139 -3.23 15.45 -10.13
N ALA A 140 -2.55 16.20 -11.01
CA ALA A 140 -1.53 17.14 -10.58
C ALA A 140 -2.20 18.13 -9.62
N SER A 141 -1.88 18.04 -8.33
CA SER A 141 -2.39 18.84 -7.21
C SER A 141 -3.24 20.05 -7.62
N ALA A 142 -4.56 19.92 -7.54
CA ALA A 142 -5.47 21.06 -7.63
C ALA A 142 -6.43 20.97 -6.44
N GLY A 143 -6.31 21.96 -5.56
CA GLY A 143 -7.26 22.20 -4.48
C GLY A 143 -8.67 22.43 -5.02
N ASP A 144 -9.63 22.09 -4.17
CA ASP A 144 -11.08 22.28 -4.30
C ASP A 144 -11.78 21.56 -5.46
N ALA A 145 -12.61 20.58 -5.07
CA ALA A 145 -13.78 20.06 -5.78
C ALA A 145 -13.66 19.95 -7.31
N GLN A 146 -12.62 19.27 -7.79
CA GLN A 146 -12.54 18.84 -9.18
C GLN A 146 -13.61 17.77 -9.44
N PRO A 147 -14.40 17.84 -10.53
CA PRO A 147 -15.29 16.75 -10.92
C PRO A 147 -14.49 15.44 -11.00
N ALA A 148 -15.06 14.35 -10.48
CA ALA A 148 -14.40 13.06 -10.42
C ALA A 148 -13.93 12.64 -11.82
N ILE A 149 -12.62 12.73 -12.08
CA ILE A 149 -12.00 12.33 -13.35
C ILE A 149 -12.38 10.86 -13.58
N PRO A 150 -13.08 10.51 -14.67
CA PRO A 150 -13.51 9.14 -14.91
C PRO A 150 -12.31 8.18 -14.93
N PRO A 151 -12.50 6.90 -14.55
CA PRO A 151 -11.41 5.94 -14.62
C PRO A 151 -10.95 5.79 -16.06
N VAL A 152 -9.62 5.77 -16.25
CA VAL A 152 -8.98 5.52 -17.54
C VAL A 152 -9.26 4.07 -17.96
N GLN A 153 -9.23 3.16 -17.00
CA GLN A 153 -9.63 1.76 -17.19
C GLN A 153 -10.33 1.25 -15.94
N ALA A 154 -11.25 0.30 -16.14
CA ALA A 154 -11.95 -0.37 -15.05
C ALA A 154 -12.29 -1.81 -15.45
N VAL A 155 -11.89 -2.76 -14.60
CA VAL A 155 -12.04 -4.20 -14.86
C VAL A 155 -12.70 -4.86 -13.66
N ALA A 156 -13.61 -5.80 -13.92
CA ALA A 156 -14.12 -6.69 -12.88
C ALA A 156 -13.04 -7.73 -12.56
N TRP A 157 -13.02 -8.21 -11.32
CA TRP A 157 -12.13 -9.33 -10.99
C TRP A 157 -12.64 -10.63 -11.61
N ASN A 158 -11.71 -11.55 -11.89
CA ASN A 158 -12.06 -12.92 -12.27
C ASN A 158 -12.46 -13.77 -11.05
N GLU A 159 -12.71 -15.06 -11.25
CA GLU A 159 -13.10 -16.01 -10.19
C GLU A 159 -12.04 -16.19 -9.08
N PHE A 160 -10.80 -15.76 -9.31
CA PHE A 160 -9.69 -15.80 -8.35
C PHE A 160 -9.38 -14.44 -7.72
N ALA A 161 -10.28 -13.46 -7.87
CA ALA A 161 -10.07 -12.07 -7.44
C ALA A 161 -8.85 -11.38 -8.10
N GLU A 162 -8.48 -11.83 -9.30
CA GLU A 162 -7.40 -11.24 -10.09
C GLU A 162 -7.93 -10.17 -11.03
N PHE A 163 -7.07 -9.21 -11.35
CA PHE A 163 -7.32 -8.16 -12.32
C PHE A 163 -6.08 -7.89 -13.16
N GLU A 164 -6.31 -7.52 -14.41
CA GLU A 164 -5.28 -7.07 -15.34
C GLU A 164 -5.84 -5.93 -16.18
N PHE A 165 -5.03 -4.90 -16.37
CA PHE A 165 -5.36 -3.74 -17.19
C PHE A 165 -4.63 -3.80 -18.54
N ASP A 166 -5.19 -3.15 -19.56
CA ASP A 166 -4.46 -2.91 -20.80
C ASP A 166 -3.21 -2.06 -20.54
N PRO A 167 -2.13 -2.23 -21.32
CA PRO A 167 -0.87 -1.51 -21.13
C PRO A 167 -1.02 0.01 -21.00
N LEU A 168 -0.47 0.57 -19.93
CA LEU A 168 -0.55 1.98 -19.58
C LEU A 168 0.75 2.72 -19.93
N PRO A 169 0.70 4.00 -20.32
CA PRO A 169 1.90 4.81 -20.39
C PRO A 169 2.46 5.09 -18.97
N PRO A 170 3.74 5.49 -18.86
CA PRO A 170 4.32 6.03 -17.63
C PRO A 170 3.51 7.22 -17.09
N GLY A 171 3.37 7.30 -15.78
CA GLY A 171 2.61 8.34 -15.09
C GLY A 171 2.25 7.95 -13.67
N ASP A 172 1.63 8.89 -12.96
CA ASP A 172 1.07 8.65 -11.64
C ASP A 172 -0.41 8.29 -11.77
N TYR A 173 -0.79 7.24 -11.07
CA TYR A 173 -2.12 6.66 -11.08
C TYR A 173 -2.62 6.41 -9.66
N LEU A 174 -3.94 6.40 -9.52
CA LEU A 174 -4.64 5.92 -8.34
C LEU A 174 -5.38 4.64 -8.71
N LEU A 175 -4.93 3.51 -8.16
CA LEU A 175 -5.64 2.24 -8.24
C LEU A 175 -6.68 2.18 -7.13
N SER A 176 -7.93 1.96 -7.49
CA SER A 176 -9.04 1.77 -6.55
C SER A 176 -9.55 0.35 -6.67
N LEU A 177 -9.51 -0.40 -5.57
CA LEU A 177 -10.05 -1.77 -5.51
C LEU A 177 -11.29 -1.72 -4.64
N SER A 178 -12.43 -2.19 -5.16
CA SER A 178 -13.70 -2.17 -4.45
C SER A 178 -14.33 -3.55 -4.41
N GLY A 179 -14.71 -3.96 -3.21
CA GLY A 179 -15.57 -5.12 -2.98
C GLY A 179 -17.02 -4.71 -2.73
N SER A 180 -17.76 -5.56 -2.02
CA SER A 180 -19.20 -5.39 -1.79
C SER A 180 -19.55 -4.17 -0.94
N ALA A 181 -18.73 -3.87 0.07
CA ALA A 181 -18.98 -2.83 1.05
C ALA A 181 -17.70 -2.07 1.45
N TRP A 182 -16.63 -2.20 0.67
CA TRP A 182 -15.36 -1.56 0.95
C TRP A 182 -14.63 -1.11 -0.31
N THR A 183 -13.75 -0.12 -0.14
CA THR A 183 -12.83 0.36 -1.16
C THR A 183 -11.46 0.64 -0.55
N VAL A 184 -10.38 0.34 -1.26
CA VAL A 184 -9.02 0.76 -0.92
C VAL A 184 -8.40 1.50 -2.09
N HIS A 185 -7.59 2.51 -1.80
CA HIS A 185 -6.90 3.32 -2.79
C HIS A 185 -5.39 3.18 -2.65
N LEU A 186 -4.71 2.84 -3.74
CA LEU A 186 -3.28 2.63 -3.82
C LEU A 186 -2.67 3.60 -4.82
N PRO A 187 -1.80 4.54 -4.39
CA PRO A 187 -1.06 5.40 -5.31
C PRO A 187 0.02 4.58 -6.02
N LEU A 188 0.06 4.68 -7.36
CA LEU A 188 1.02 3.99 -8.21
C LEU A 188 1.82 5.01 -9.03
N SER A 189 3.15 4.88 -9.00
CA SER A 189 4.03 5.66 -9.88
C SER A 189 4.70 4.73 -10.88
N LEU A 190 4.35 4.89 -12.16
CA LEU A 190 4.90 4.14 -13.28
C LEU A 190 5.95 5.01 -13.96
N MET A 191 7.23 4.81 -13.62
CA MET A 191 8.32 5.65 -14.12
C MET A 191 8.90 5.08 -15.41
N ARG A 192 9.48 5.92 -16.27
CA ARG A 192 10.35 5.41 -17.33
C ARG A 192 11.64 4.90 -16.71
N PRO A 193 12.20 3.77 -17.19
CA PRO A 193 13.54 3.38 -16.86
C PRO A 193 14.51 4.50 -17.26
N GLN A 194 15.42 4.87 -16.36
CA GLN A 194 16.53 5.76 -16.74
C GLN A 194 17.51 4.97 -17.62
N PRO A 195 17.99 5.55 -18.74
CA PRO A 195 18.91 4.90 -19.67
C PRO A 195 20.27 4.59 -19.03
#